data_AF-A0A2V7RFG1-F1
#
_entry.id   AF-A0A2V7RFG1-F1
#
_cell.length_a   1.000
_cell.length_b   1.000
_cell.length_c   1.000
_cell.angle_alpha   90.00
_cell.angle_beta   90.00
_cell.angle_gamma   90.00
#
_symmetry.space_group_name_H-M   'P 1'
#
loop_
_entity.id
_entity.type
_entity.pdbx_description
1 polymer ?
#
loop_
_entity_poly.entity_id
_entity_poly.type
_entity_poly.pdbx_seq_one_letter_code
_entity_poly.pdbx_strand_id
1 'polypeptide(L)'
;MSTIVRQAVVDHVSAFKFSPPANVLAAARTDTAWVSSGARGFSRLRSNFHAPLLILMAGVSLLLLIVCANVANLLLARAIARGREIGVRLALGAGRGRLVRQLLTESLVLALVGAVGGLLVASWGSRLLVALAADGGRIPLDLGLDLPVLAFTLLLSLAAVALFGLAPALRASRVDLATTMRAHARAVGGGFGATTGRRMPAAKLLIAGQVALSVVLLTGAALLVRSLRALEQQPTGLDREHLLIVDLDVGARGYPEARRNALVQDLAGRFAGIAGVAGVSYSENGIFSGTESQSSISVEGFTARTPDDSAVAYDQVGPRYAAAIGARLLQGRDLEARDNNQTGYLALVNESFARFYFPGANAVGKWFKTDTTSVLI
;
A
#
# COMPACT_ATOMS: atom_id res chain seq x y z
N MET A 1 -19.98 -24.56 -11.75
CA MET A 1 -18.65 -24.61 -11.10
C MET A 1 -18.75 -24.79 -9.58
N SER A 2 -19.65 -24.08 -8.87
CA SER A 2 -19.91 -24.34 -7.44
C SER A 2 -20.45 -25.76 -7.15
N THR A 3 -21.25 -26.34 -8.05
CA THR A 3 -21.76 -27.72 -7.91
C THR A 3 -20.64 -28.77 -7.96
N ILE A 4 -19.62 -28.57 -8.81
CA ILE A 4 -18.48 -29.50 -8.95
C ILE A 4 -17.61 -29.48 -7.71
N VAL A 5 -17.32 -28.29 -7.16
CA VAL A 5 -16.55 -28.15 -5.90
C VAL A 5 -17.33 -28.75 -4.73
N ARG A 6 -18.64 -28.50 -4.66
CA ARG A 6 -19.51 -29.07 -3.60
C ARG A 6 -19.57 -30.60 -3.68
N GLN A 7 -19.62 -31.17 -4.89
CA GLN A 7 -19.62 -32.61 -5.10
C GLN A 7 -18.25 -33.22 -4.77
N ALA A 8 -17.15 -32.62 -5.23
CA ALA A 8 -15.79 -33.10 -4.97
C ALA A 8 -15.41 -33.05 -3.47
N VAL A 9 -15.78 -31.99 -2.75
CA VAL A 9 -15.52 -31.86 -1.30
C VAL A 9 -16.31 -32.91 -0.53
N VAL A 10 -17.56 -33.20 -0.90
CA VAL A 10 -18.39 -34.21 -0.23
C VAL A 10 -17.95 -35.64 -0.58
N ASP A 11 -17.60 -35.89 -1.84
CA ASP A 11 -17.23 -37.23 -2.31
C ASP A 11 -15.85 -37.66 -1.76
N HIS A 12 -14.92 -36.74 -1.53
CA HIS A 12 -13.61 -37.04 -0.92
C HIS A 12 -13.62 -37.22 0.61
N VAL A 13 -14.69 -36.82 1.31
CA VAL A 13 -14.82 -37.10 2.75
C VAL A 13 -14.94 -38.60 3.03
N SER A 14 -15.41 -39.38 2.05
CA SER A 14 -15.46 -40.85 2.11
C SER A 14 -14.08 -41.54 2.04
N ALA A 15 -13.02 -40.81 1.66
CA ALA A 15 -11.66 -41.33 1.56
C ALA A 15 -10.80 -41.05 2.80
N PHE A 16 -11.30 -40.27 3.77
CA PHE A 16 -10.61 -40.09 5.04
C PHE A 16 -10.71 -41.38 5.87
N LYS A 17 -9.58 -41.83 6.45
CA LYS A 17 -9.53 -42.97 7.40
C LYS A 17 -10.36 -42.75 8.68
N PHE A 18 -11.00 -41.59 8.83
CA PHE A 18 -11.83 -41.20 9.95
C PHE A 18 -13.18 -40.73 9.40
N SER A 19 -14.26 -41.46 9.71
CA SER A 19 -15.61 -41.06 9.32
C SER A 19 -16.08 -39.93 10.25
N PRO A 20 -16.22 -38.68 9.79
CA PRO A 20 -16.66 -37.59 10.64
C PRO A 20 -18.10 -37.83 11.15
N PRO A 21 -18.44 -37.37 12.36
CA PRO A 21 -19.78 -37.53 12.92
C PRO A 21 -20.83 -36.79 12.08
N ALA A 22 -22.07 -37.32 12.06
CA ALA A 22 -23.13 -36.91 11.13
C ALA A 22 -23.51 -35.42 11.21
N ASN A 23 -23.29 -34.79 12.36
CA ASN A 23 -23.50 -33.35 12.59
C ASN A 23 -22.49 -32.48 11.82
N VAL A 24 -21.23 -32.90 11.70
CA VAL A 24 -20.18 -32.19 10.94
C VAL A 24 -20.46 -32.29 9.44
N LEU A 25 -20.92 -33.46 8.98
CA LEU A 25 -21.36 -33.65 7.59
C LEU A 25 -22.60 -32.83 7.24
N ALA A 26 -23.53 -32.67 8.18
CA ALA A 26 -24.70 -31.82 8.01
C ALA A 26 -24.33 -30.33 7.96
N ALA A 27 -23.42 -29.89 8.85
CA ALA A 27 -22.91 -28.51 8.87
C ALA A 27 -22.11 -28.18 7.59
N ALA A 28 -21.24 -29.08 7.13
CA ALA A 28 -20.48 -28.92 5.89
C ALA A 28 -21.37 -28.87 4.63
N ARG A 29 -22.58 -29.46 4.68
CA ARG A 29 -23.56 -29.31 3.58
C ARG A 29 -24.20 -27.94 3.54
N THR A 30 -24.37 -27.29 4.68
CA THR A 30 -24.96 -25.95 4.79
C THR A 30 -23.94 -24.83 4.68
N ASP A 31 -22.66 -25.12 4.91
CA ASP A 31 -21.60 -24.12 4.85
C ASP A 31 -21.36 -23.65 3.41
N THR A 32 -21.34 -22.33 3.22
CA THR A 32 -21.21 -21.72 1.89
C THR A 32 -19.75 -21.73 1.45
N ALA A 33 -19.37 -22.71 0.64
CA ALA A 33 -18.05 -22.71 0.01
C ALA A 33 -17.92 -21.53 -0.97
N TRP A 34 -17.07 -20.56 -0.62
CA TRP A 34 -16.78 -19.41 -1.47
C TRP A 34 -15.79 -19.80 -2.57
N VAL A 35 -16.28 -19.96 -3.79
CA VAL A 35 -15.44 -20.19 -4.97
C VAL A 35 -15.03 -18.84 -5.53
N SER A 36 -13.76 -18.47 -5.36
CA SER A 36 -13.17 -17.29 -5.99
C SER A 36 -12.35 -17.69 -7.21
N SER A 37 -12.39 -16.85 -8.27
CA SER A 37 -11.59 -17.10 -9.47
C SER A 37 -10.11 -16.86 -9.18
N GLY A 38 -9.28 -17.90 -9.28
CA GLY A 38 -7.83 -17.82 -9.16
C GLY A 38 -7.13 -17.20 -10.38
N ALA A 39 -7.87 -16.87 -11.45
CA ALA A 39 -7.30 -16.36 -12.71
C ALA A 39 -6.54 -15.02 -12.57
N ARG A 40 -6.69 -14.32 -11.44
CA ARG A 40 -6.00 -13.06 -11.13
C ARG A 40 -5.01 -13.18 -9.96
N GLY A 41 -4.62 -14.40 -9.55
CA GLY A 41 -3.67 -14.65 -8.45
C GLY A 41 -4.26 -14.51 -7.03
N PHE A 42 -3.39 -14.63 -6.02
CA PHE A 42 -3.76 -14.66 -4.60
C PHE A 42 -4.39 -13.34 -4.11
N SER A 43 -5.59 -13.45 -3.53
CA SER A 43 -6.46 -12.34 -3.08
C SER A 43 -5.87 -11.45 -1.97
N ARG A 44 -5.07 -12.01 -1.05
CA ARG A 44 -4.63 -11.32 0.18
C ARG A 44 -3.73 -10.11 -0.06
N LEU A 45 -2.79 -10.18 -1.01
CA LEU A 45 -1.96 -9.01 -1.37
C LEU A 45 -2.83 -7.88 -1.94
N ARG A 46 -3.80 -8.22 -2.79
CA ARG A 46 -4.72 -7.24 -3.37
C ARG A 46 -5.59 -6.60 -2.29
N SER A 47 -6.20 -7.38 -1.40
CA SER A 47 -7.03 -6.82 -0.32
C SER A 47 -6.23 -5.90 0.61
N ASN A 48 -5.02 -6.31 0.98
CA ASN A 48 -4.20 -5.57 1.95
C ASN A 48 -3.58 -4.31 1.34
N PHE A 49 -3.22 -4.33 0.05
CA PHE A 49 -2.55 -3.21 -0.61
C PHE A 49 -3.46 -2.35 -1.51
N HIS A 50 -4.72 -2.72 -1.74
CA HIS A 50 -5.62 -1.95 -2.61
C HIS A 50 -5.80 -0.50 -2.16
N ALA A 51 -6.16 -0.27 -0.89
CA ALA A 51 -6.38 1.08 -0.39
C ALA A 51 -5.10 1.94 -0.39
N PRO A 52 -3.94 1.46 0.11
CA PRO A 52 -2.67 2.18 -0.02
C PRO A 52 -2.29 2.50 -1.47
N LEU A 53 -2.46 1.56 -2.40
CA LEU A 53 -2.16 1.75 -3.81
C LEU A 53 -3.08 2.79 -4.46
N LEU A 54 -4.37 2.85 -4.08
CA LEU A 54 -5.28 3.89 -4.56
C LEU A 54 -4.86 5.28 -4.08
N ILE A 55 -4.46 5.42 -2.82
CA ILE A 55 -3.95 6.69 -2.30
C ILE A 55 -2.68 7.10 -3.05
N LEU A 56 -1.77 6.16 -3.29
CA LEU A 56 -0.56 6.40 -4.09
C LEU A 56 -0.90 6.84 -5.52
N MET A 57 -1.83 6.16 -6.19
CA MET A 57 -2.29 6.51 -7.54
C MET A 57 -2.95 7.89 -7.58
N ALA A 58 -3.73 8.25 -6.57
CA ALA A 58 -4.30 9.59 -6.46
C ALA A 58 -3.20 10.66 -6.32
N GLY A 59 -2.20 10.41 -5.48
CA GLY A 59 -1.03 11.29 -5.32
C GLY A 59 -0.21 11.45 -6.61
N VAL A 60 0.07 10.35 -7.31
CA VAL A 60 0.78 10.34 -8.60
C VAL A 60 -0.03 11.08 -9.68
N SER A 61 -1.35 10.92 -9.70
CA SER A 61 -2.23 11.63 -10.64
C SER A 61 -2.19 13.14 -10.39
N LEU A 62 -2.18 13.56 -9.12
CA LEU A 62 -2.06 14.95 -8.72
C LEU A 62 -0.71 15.54 -9.15
N LEU A 63 0.38 14.80 -8.91
CA LEU A 63 1.73 15.14 -9.37
C LEU A 63 1.79 15.32 -10.88
N LEU A 64 1.22 14.37 -11.64
CA LEU A 64 1.18 14.47 -13.10
C LEU A 64 0.47 15.75 -13.55
N LEU A 65 -0.65 16.08 -12.91
CA LEU A 65 -1.42 17.29 -13.21
C LEU A 65 -0.60 18.57 -12.95
N ILE A 66 0.14 18.63 -11.83
CA ILE A 66 1.06 19.75 -11.51
C ILE A 66 2.13 19.88 -12.60
N VAL A 67 2.78 18.78 -12.98
CA VAL A 67 3.85 18.78 -13.98
C VAL A 67 3.31 19.21 -15.34
N CYS A 68 2.17 18.68 -15.77
CA CYS A 68 1.54 19.09 -17.04
C CYS A 68 1.14 20.57 -17.04
N ALA A 69 0.62 21.09 -15.93
CA ALA A 69 0.34 22.52 -15.79
C ALA A 69 1.61 23.37 -15.93
N ASN A 70 2.73 22.93 -15.34
CA ASN A 70 4.03 23.59 -15.49
C ASN A 70 4.50 23.62 -16.94
N VAL A 71 4.41 22.49 -17.64
CA VAL A 71 4.80 22.39 -19.04
C VAL A 71 3.93 23.31 -19.90
N ALA A 72 2.61 23.35 -19.68
CA ALA A 72 1.70 24.25 -20.38
C ALA A 72 2.05 25.73 -20.14
N ASN A 73 2.34 26.11 -18.89
CA ASN A 73 2.76 27.47 -18.54
C ASN A 73 4.11 27.85 -19.20
N LEU A 74 5.07 26.92 -19.22
CA LEU A 74 6.37 27.13 -19.88
C LEU A 74 6.21 27.31 -21.39
N LEU A 75 5.39 26.49 -22.05
CA LEU A 75 5.12 26.58 -23.48
C LEU A 75 4.42 27.89 -23.82
N LEU A 76 3.47 28.34 -23.00
CA LEU A 76 2.81 29.64 -23.15
C LEU A 76 3.80 30.80 -23.00
N ALA A 77 4.66 30.76 -21.98
CA ALA A 77 5.69 31.78 -21.77
C ALA A 77 6.67 31.84 -22.95
N ARG A 78 7.09 30.69 -23.48
CA ARG A 78 7.90 30.60 -24.71
C ARG A 78 7.17 31.16 -25.93
N ALA A 79 5.87 30.88 -26.08
CA ALA A 79 5.08 31.40 -27.19
C ALA A 79 4.96 32.94 -27.15
N ILE A 80 4.76 33.51 -25.96
CA ILE A 80 4.71 34.97 -25.76
C ILE A 80 6.08 35.60 -26.06
N ALA A 81 7.17 35.01 -25.54
CA ALA A 81 8.53 35.52 -25.77
C ALA A 81 8.93 35.46 -27.26
N ARG A 82 8.53 34.41 -27.98
CA ARG A 82 8.75 34.26 -29.43
C ARG A 82 7.77 35.08 -30.30
N GLY A 83 6.76 35.71 -29.70
CA GLY A 83 5.75 36.49 -30.42
C GLY A 83 6.35 37.64 -31.25
N ARG A 84 7.41 38.29 -30.76
CA ARG A 84 8.11 39.38 -31.46
C ARG A 84 8.85 38.88 -32.71
N GLU A 85 9.51 37.73 -32.62
CA GLU A 85 10.19 37.08 -33.74
C GLU A 85 9.18 36.57 -34.79
N ILE A 86 8.09 35.94 -34.33
CA ILE A 86 6.99 35.46 -35.18
C ILE A 86 6.34 36.63 -35.93
N GLY A 87 6.13 37.77 -35.25
CA GLY A 87 5.60 39.00 -35.85
C GLY A 87 6.50 39.58 -36.93
N VAL A 88 7.82 39.62 -36.71
CA VAL A 88 8.80 40.08 -37.72
C VAL A 88 8.83 39.14 -38.92
N ARG A 89 8.84 37.82 -38.69
CA ARG A 89 8.81 36.82 -39.79
C ARG A 89 7.53 36.90 -40.61
N LEU A 90 6.38 37.13 -39.97
CA LEU A 90 5.10 37.36 -40.66
C LEU A 90 5.10 38.66 -41.47
N ALA A 91 5.70 39.74 -40.94
CA ALA A 91 5.84 41.01 -41.65
C ALA A 91 6.77 40.90 -42.87
N LEU A 92 7.75 39.99 -42.83
CA LEU A 92 8.63 39.63 -43.96
C LEU A 92 7.99 38.64 -44.95
N GLY A 93 6.70 38.30 -44.81
CA GLY A 93 5.96 37.44 -45.73
C GLY A 93 6.12 35.93 -45.47
N ALA A 94 6.64 35.52 -44.32
CA ALA A 94 6.72 34.10 -43.99
C ALA A 94 5.31 33.49 -43.85
N GLY A 95 5.05 32.39 -44.57
CA GLY A 95 3.78 31.70 -44.52
C GLY A 95 3.45 31.17 -43.12
N ARG A 96 2.25 31.50 -42.60
CA ARG A 96 1.72 31.07 -41.28
C ARG A 96 1.85 29.55 -41.04
N GLY A 97 1.65 28.73 -42.08
CA GLY A 97 1.79 27.28 -42.00
C GLY A 97 3.21 26.79 -41.69
N ARG A 98 4.25 27.49 -42.14
CA ARG A 98 5.65 27.12 -41.87
C ARG A 98 6.02 27.33 -40.40
N LEU A 99 5.51 28.42 -39.81
CA LEU A 99 5.70 28.76 -38.39
C LEU A 99 4.96 27.77 -37.47
N VAL A 100 3.70 27.45 -37.79
CA VAL A 100 2.93 26.45 -37.04
C VAL A 100 3.60 25.08 -37.12
N ARG A 101 4.05 24.66 -38.31
CA ARG A 101 4.74 23.37 -38.48
C ARG A 101 6.02 23.29 -37.64
N GLN A 102 6.81 24.36 -37.61
CA GLN A 102 8.04 24.41 -36.81
C GLN A 102 7.75 24.25 -35.30
N LEU A 103 6.79 24.99 -34.77
CA LEU A 103 6.43 24.92 -33.35
C LEU A 103 5.85 23.54 -32.97
N LEU A 104 5.05 22.94 -33.85
CA LEU A 104 4.54 21.58 -33.67
C LEU A 104 5.67 20.55 -33.68
N THR A 105 6.63 20.66 -34.59
CA THR A 105 7.78 19.74 -34.62
C THR A 105 8.68 19.87 -33.39
N GLU A 106 8.96 21.09 -32.91
CA GLU A 106 9.73 21.30 -31.67
C GLU A 106 9.03 20.68 -30.46
N SER A 107 7.70 20.85 -30.36
CA SER A 107 6.90 20.29 -29.27
C SER A 107 6.80 18.76 -29.35
N LEU A 108 6.65 18.21 -30.56
CA LEU A 108 6.55 16.77 -30.79
C LEU A 108 7.87 16.07 -30.45
N VAL A 109 9.01 16.63 -30.84
CA VAL A 109 10.33 16.07 -30.49
C VAL A 109 10.53 16.04 -28.98
N LEU A 110 10.20 17.13 -28.28
CA LEU A 110 10.29 17.17 -26.81
C LEU A 110 9.35 16.15 -26.15
N ALA A 111 8.13 16.01 -26.66
CA ALA A 111 7.16 15.03 -26.16
C ALA A 111 7.65 13.59 -26.36
N LEU A 112 8.23 13.28 -27.52
CA LEU A 112 8.78 11.95 -27.83
C LEU A 112 9.96 11.61 -26.93
N VAL A 113 10.91 12.54 -26.73
CA VAL A 113 12.04 12.34 -25.81
C VAL A 113 11.55 12.12 -24.38
N GLY A 114 10.57 12.90 -23.94
CA GLY A 114 9.95 12.73 -22.61
C GLY A 114 9.23 11.39 -22.47
N ALA A 115 8.48 10.95 -23.49
CA ALA A 115 7.76 9.67 -23.48
C ALA A 115 8.72 8.48 -23.42
N VAL A 116 9.77 8.48 -24.25
CA VAL A 116 10.81 7.42 -24.24
C VAL A 116 11.55 7.41 -22.91
N GLY A 117 11.94 8.57 -22.39
CA GLY A 117 12.57 8.67 -21.07
C GLY A 117 11.67 8.16 -19.94
N GLY A 118 10.38 8.52 -19.98
CA GLY A 118 9.39 8.04 -19.00
C GLY A 118 9.19 6.53 -19.04
N LEU A 119 9.13 5.93 -20.24
CA LEU A 119 9.05 4.47 -20.42
C LEU A 119 10.30 3.76 -19.87
N LEU A 120 11.48 4.30 -20.11
CA LEU A 120 12.74 3.75 -19.57
C LEU A 120 12.74 3.80 -18.05
N VAL A 121 12.42 4.96 -17.46
CA VAL A 121 12.33 5.13 -16.00
C VAL A 121 11.27 4.21 -15.40
N ALA A 122 10.11 4.06 -16.03
CA ALA A 122 9.08 3.13 -15.57
C ALA A 122 9.57 1.68 -15.59
N SER A 123 10.25 1.27 -16.68
CA SER A 123 10.74 -0.10 -16.84
C SER A 123 11.88 -0.47 -15.89
N TRP A 124 12.78 0.48 -15.59
CA TRP A 124 13.91 0.25 -14.69
C TRP A 124 13.51 0.47 -13.23
N GLY A 125 12.71 1.50 -12.98
CA GLY A 125 12.20 1.83 -11.66
C GLY A 125 11.30 0.75 -11.08
N SER A 126 10.44 0.13 -11.89
CA SER A 126 9.60 -0.99 -11.43
C SER A 126 10.43 -2.20 -11.00
N ARG A 127 11.46 -2.55 -11.79
CA ARG A 127 12.41 -3.63 -11.46
C ARG A 127 13.22 -3.32 -10.21
N LEU A 128 13.69 -2.07 -10.07
CA LEU A 128 14.42 -1.63 -8.89
C LEU A 128 13.53 -1.68 -7.64
N LEU A 129 12.27 -1.24 -7.72
CA LEU A 129 11.33 -1.33 -6.61
C LEU A 129 11.10 -2.77 -6.17
N VAL A 130 10.90 -3.69 -7.12
CA VAL A 130 10.74 -5.12 -6.80
C VAL A 130 12.01 -5.69 -6.19
N ALA A 131 13.19 -5.32 -6.69
CA ALA A 131 14.46 -5.76 -6.11
C ALA A 131 14.65 -5.28 -4.67
N LEU A 132 14.23 -4.05 -4.36
CA LEU A 132 14.28 -3.49 -3.00
C LEU A 132 13.21 -4.10 -2.08
N ALA A 133 12.02 -4.36 -2.59
CA ALA A 133 10.92 -4.96 -1.81
C ALA A 133 11.09 -6.47 -1.57
N ALA A 134 11.94 -7.11 -2.35
CA ALA A 134 12.14 -8.56 -2.33
C ALA A 134 12.91 -9.07 -1.11
N ASP A 135 13.70 -8.25 -0.41
CA ASP A 135 14.55 -8.65 0.74
C ASP A 135 15.27 -10.01 0.56
N GLY A 136 15.72 -10.30 -0.68
CA GLY A 136 16.40 -11.55 -1.06
C GLY A 136 15.51 -12.67 -1.62
N GLY A 137 14.18 -12.55 -1.56
CA GLY A 137 13.21 -13.47 -2.16
C GLY A 137 12.81 -13.12 -3.60
N ARG A 138 12.27 -14.08 -4.37
CA ARG A 138 11.70 -13.80 -5.70
C ARG A 138 10.21 -13.55 -5.56
N ILE A 139 9.77 -12.29 -5.62
CA ILE A 139 8.33 -11.98 -5.70
C ILE A 139 7.89 -12.16 -7.17
N PRO A 140 6.97 -13.09 -7.49
CA PRO A 140 6.48 -13.28 -8.85
C PRO A 140 5.44 -12.19 -9.19
N LEU A 141 5.92 -10.96 -9.36
CA LEU A 141 5.14 -9.84 -9.88
C LEU A 141 5.36 -9.73 -11.38
N ASP A 142 4.27 -9.70 -12.14
CA ASP A 142 4.34 -9.31 -13.54
C ASP A 142 4.54 -7.79 -13.60
N LEU A 143 5.70 -7.38 -14.13
CA LEU A 143 6.08 -5.98 -14.31
C LEU A 143 5.86 -5.51 -15.75
N GLY A 144 5.03 -6.24 -16.51
CA GLY A 144 4.60 -5.86 -17.84
C GLY A 144 4.02 -4.45 -17.86
N LEU A 145 4.25 -3.75 -18.98
CA LEU A 145 3.57 -2.50 -19.27
C LEU A 145 2.08 -2.79 -19.53
N ASP A 146 1.26 -2.47 -18.56
CA ASP A 146 -0.18 -2.65 -18.66
C ASP A 146 -0.82 -1.62 -19.59
N LEU A 147 -1.52 -2.09 -20.62
CA LEU A 147 -2.25 -1.25 -21.57
C LEU A 147 -3.27 -0.31 -20.88
N PRO A 148 -4.00 -0.73 -19.82
CA PRO A 148 -4.86 0.17 -19.05
C PRO A 148 -4.12 1.34 -18.40
N VAL A 149 -2.90 1.10 -17.89
CA VAL A 149 -2.08 2.15 -17.23
C VAL A 149 -1.59 3.15 -18.26
N LEU A 150 -1.08 2.67 -19.41
CA LEU A 150 -0.71 3.51 -20.55
C LEU A 150 -1.88 4.38 -21.05
N ALA A 151 -3.06 3.78 -21.21
CA ALA A 151 -4.27 4.49 -21.62
C ALA A 151 -4.69 5.54 -20.58
N PHE A 152 -4.64 5.21 -19.29
CA PHE A 152 -4.92 6.14 -18.20
C PHE A 152 -3.95 7.33 -18.20
N THR A 153 -2.64 7.09 -18.29
CA THR A 153 -1.63 8.15 -18.33
C THR A 153 -1.81 9.06 -19.55
N LEU A 154 -2.14 8.47 -20.71
CA LEU A 154 -2.42 9.23 -21.93
C LEU A 154 -3.66 10.12 -21.78
N LEU A 155 -4.77 9.57 -21.29
CA LEU A 155 -6.01 10.33 -21.06
C LEU A 155 -5.79 11.48 -20.07
N LEU A 156 -5.08 11.23 -18.97
CA LEU A 156 -4.81 12.25 -17.96
C LEU A 156 -3.89 13.35 -18.52
N SER A 157 -2.90 12.99 -19.33
CA SER A 157 -2.02 13.96 -20.02
C SER A 157 -2.81 14.83 -20.99
N LEU A 158 -3.72 14.24 -21.79
CA LEU A 158 -4.59 14.97 -22.71
C LEU A 158 -5.54 15.91 -21.95
N ALA A 159 -6.14 15.44 -20.85
CA ALA A 159 -6.98 16.27 -19.99
C ALA A 159 -6.20 17.46 -19.42
N ALA A 160 -4.96 17.23 -18.97
CA ALA A 160 -4.11 18.31 -18.46
C ALA A 160 -3.75 19.33 -19.54
N VAL A 161 -3.40 18.90 -20.76
CA VAL A 161 -3.15 19.80 -21.90
C VAL A 161 -4.41 20.60 -22.25
N ALA A 162 -5.59 19.98 -22.22
CA ALA A 162 -6.86 20.66 -22.48
C ALA A 162 -7.17 21.72 -21.41
N LEU A 163 -7.03 21.36 -20.13
CA LEU A 163 -7.35 22.24 -18.99
C LEU A 163 -6.35 23.40 -18.85
N PHE A 164 -5.04 23.11 -18.94
CA PHE A 164 -3.99 24.08 -18.62
C PHE A 164 -3.33 24.68 -19.86
N GLY A 165 -3.31 24.00 -21.00
CA GLY A 165 -2.68 24.47 -22.24
C GLY A 165 -3.63 25.20 -23.17
N LEU A 166 -4.86 24.73 -23.32
CA LEU A 166 -5.82 25.29 -24.28
C LEU A 166 -6.47 26.59 -23.79
N ALA A 167 -6.78 26.68 -22.49
CA ALA A 167 -7.42 27.87 -21.91
C ALA A 167 -6.57 29.16 -22.03
N PRO A 168 -5.24 29.14 -21.79
CA PRO A 168 -4.40 30.31 -22.02
C PRO A 168 -4.13 30.58 -23.50
N ALA A 169 -3.95 29.54 -24.31
CA ALA A 169 -3.68 29.67 -25.75
C ALA A 169 -4.82 30.34 -26.50
N LEU A 170 -6.07 29.93 -26.24
CA LEU A 170 -7.28 30.54 -26.83
C LEU A 170 -7.50 31.99 -26.38
N ARG A 171 -6.99 32.38 -25.20
CA ARG A 171 -7.01 33.77 -24.76
C ARG A 171 -5.91 34.59 -25.40
N ALA A 172 -4.70 34.06 -25.50
CA ALA A 172 -3.58 34.71 -26.19
C ALA A 172 -3.90 34.97 -27.68
N SER A 173 -4.62 34.06 -28.35
CA SER A 173 -5.06 34.25 -29.73
C SER A 173 -6.19 35.28 -29.90
N ARG A 174 -6.97 35.56 -28.85
CA ARG A 174 -8.01 36.62 -28.83
C ARG A 174 -7.46 37.99 -28.45
N VAL A 175 -6.24 38.07 -27.93
CA VAL A 175 -5.55 39.34 -27.71
C VAL A 175 -5.05 39.81 -29.08
N ASP A 176 -5.83 40.70 -29.69
CA ASP A 176 -5.55 41.26 -31.01
C ASP A 176 -4.15 41.91 -31.03
N LEU A 177 -3.22 41.35 -31.80
CA LEU A 177 -1.85 41.84 -31.99
C LEU A 177 -1.83 43.32 -32.42
N ALA A 178 -2.88 43.80 -33.08
CA ALA A 178 -3.04 45.20 -33.48
C ALA A 178 -3.36 46.15 -32.30
N THR A 179 -3.90 45.62 -31.19
CA THR A 179 -4.21 46.40 -29.98
C THR A 179 -3.03 46.43 -29.01
N THR A 180 -2.23 45.37 -28.94
CA THR A 180 -1.05 45.29 -28.07
C THR A 180 0.12 46.11 -28.59
N MET A 181 0.33 46.18 -29.91
CA MET A 181 1.30 47.12 -30.50
C MET A 181 0.88 48.59 -30.30
N ARG A 182 -0.41 48.93 -30.39
CA ARG A 182 -0.91 50.28 -30.10
C ARG A 182 -0.85 50.64 -28.61
N ALA A 183 -1.02 49.66 -27.73
CA ALA A 183 -0.86 49.85 -26.28
C ALA A 183 0.61 50.08 -25.87
N HIS A 184 1.56 49.37 -26.50
CA HIS A 184 3.00 49.60 -26.27
C HIS A 184 3.51 50.90 -26.91
N ALA A 185 2.96 51.33 -28.05
CA ALA A 185 3.28 52.64 -28.63
C ALA A 185 2.84 53.81 -27.73
N ARG A 186 1.77 53.62 -26.93
CA ARG A 186 1.36 54.59 -25.91
C ARG A 186 2.13 54.47 -24.59
N ALA A 187 2.75 53.32 -24.31
CA ALA A 187 3.54 53.12 -23.09
C ALA A 187 4.91 53.83 -23.12
N VAL A 188 5.33 54.36 -24.27
CA VAL A 188 6.53 55.21 -24.39
C VAL A 188 6.22 56.69 -24.08
N GLY A 189 4.94 57.09 -24.07
CA GLY A 189 4.50 58.42 -23.64
C GLY A 189 3.92 58.37 -22.22
N GLY A 190 4.67 58.86 -21.24
CA GLY A 190 4.31 58.81 -19.82
C GLY A 190 2.88 59.27 -19.52
N GLY A 191 2.11 58.40 -18.86
CA GLY A 191 0.76 58.70 -18.40
C GLY A 191 0.31 57.70 -17.33
N PHE A 192 0.41 58.10 -16.07
CA PHE A 192 -0.30 57.47 -14.95
C PHE A 192 -1.80 57.74 -15.14
N GLY A 193 -2.58 56.73 -15.53
CA GLY A 193 -4.03 56.91 -15.67
C GLY A 193 -4.82 55.66 -16.04
N ALA A 194 -5.75 55.31 -15.15
CA ALA A 194 -6.93 54.45 -15.35
C ALA A 194 -6.72 52.93 -15.54
N THR A 195 -6.69 52.24 -14.41
CA THR A 195 -6.98 50.82 -14.24
C THR A 195 -8.44 50.51 -14.58
N THR A 196 -8.75 50.21 -15.84
CA THR A 196 -10.08 49.70 -16.23
C THR A 196 -10.02 48.17 -16.37
N GLY A 197 -10.72 47.46 -15.47
CA GLY A 197 -11.08 46.05 -15.65
C GLY A 197 -10.19 45.01 -14.95
N ARG A 198 -10.27 44.96 -13.62
CA ARG A 198 -9.65 43.95 -12.73
C ARG A 198 -10.22 42.55 -12.96
N ARG A 199 -9.86 41.90 -14.07
CA ARG A 199 -9.90 40.43 -14.19
C ARG A 199 -8.49 39.93 -13.90
N MET A 200 -8.33 39.13 -12.84
CA MET A 200 -7.05 38.45 -12.60
C MET A 200 -6.64 37.76 -13.91
N PRO A 201 -5.41 38.01 -14.43
CA PRO A 201 -4.96 37.31 -15.62
C PRO A 201 -5.02 35.83 -15.30
N ALA A 202 -5.68 35.03 -16.14
CA ALA A 202 -5.92 33.61 -15.89
C ALA A 202 -4.64 32.85 -15.49
N ALA A 203 -3.48 33.30 -15.98
CA ALA A 203 -2.15 32.85 -15.57
C ALA A 203 -1.89 32.93 -14.04
N LYS A 204 -2.30 34.02 -13.37
CA LYS A 204 -2.18 34.14 -11.90
C LYS A 204 -3.09 33.15 -11.16
N LEU A 205 -4.28 32.87 -11.70
CA LEU A 205 -5.19 31.86 -11.13
C LEU A 205 -4.62 30.45 -11.31
N LEU A 206 -4.01 30.16 -12.46
CA LEU A 206 -3.36 28.88 -12.74
C LEU A 206 -2.14 28.65 -11.84
N ILE A 207 -1.29 29.67 -11.66
CA ILE A 207 -0.15 29.60 -10.74
C ILE A 207 -0.62 29.41 -9.31
N ALA A 208 -1.64 30.16 -8.86
CA ALA A 208 -2.20 30.00 -7.52
C ALA A 208 -2.79 28.60 -7.31
N GLY A 209 -3.54 28.07 -8.29
CA GLY A 209 -4.07 26.71 -8.25
C GLY A 209 -2.97 25.64 -8.20
N GLN A 210 -1.91 25.82 -8.98
CA GLN A 210 -0.74 24.92 -8.97
C GLN A 210 0.00 24.95 -7.62
N VAL A 211 0.23 26.15 -7.05
CA VAL A 211 0.86 26.29 -5.73
C VAL A 211 -0.02 25.64 -4.66
N ALA A 212 -1.34 25.87 -4.70
CA ALA A 212 -2.27 25.21 -3.78
C ALA A 212 -2.20 23.68 -3.90
N LEU A 213 -2.20 23.15 -5.12
CA LEU A 213 -2.09 21.70 -5.39
C LEU A 213 -0.77 21.12 -4.85
N SER A 214 0.33 21.86 -5.02
CA SER A 214 1.65 21.48 -4.52
C SER A 214 1.71 21.48 -2.99
N VAL A 215 1.09 22.47 -2.34
CA VAL A 215 0.99 22.55 -0.88
C VAL A 215 0.17 21.39 -0.32
N VAL A 216 -0.96 21.03 -0.96
CA VAL A 216 -1.78 19.87 -0.56
C VAL A 216 -0.96 18.59 -0.63
N LEU A 217 -0.27 18.34 -1.74
CA LEU A 217 0.55 17.15 -1.91
C LEU A 217 1.70 17.10 -0.90
N LEU A 218 2.42 18.21 -0.72
CA LEU A 218 3.54 18.29 0.22
C LEU A 218 3.08 18.06 1.67
N THR A 219 1.93 18.63 2.04
CA THR A 219 1.32 18.43 3.36
C THR A 219 0.92 16.97 3.55
N GLY A 220 0.29 16.35 2.55
CA GLY A 220 -0.07 14.93 2.58
C GLY A 220 1.16 14.02 2.73
N ALA A 221 2.23 14.28 1.98
CA ALA A 221 3.49 13.56 2.11
C ALA A 221 4.14 13.75 3.50
N ALA A 222 4.16 14.97 4.02
CA ALA A 222 4.70 15.26 5.35
C ALA A 222 3.90 14.57 6.46
N LEU A 223 2.57 14.53 6.36
CA LEU A 223 1.70 13.80 7.28
C LEU A 223 1.94 12.29 7.21
N LEU A 224 2.16 11.73 6.01
CA LEU A 224 2.46 10.32 5.84
C LEU A 224 3.81 9.95 6.49
N VAL A 225 4.85 10.76 6.26
CA VAL A 225 6.17 10.57 6.91
C VAL A 225 6.06 10.70 8.42
N ARG A 226 5.29 11.70 8.91
CA ARG A 226 5.04 11.85 10.34
C ARG A 226 4.29 10.65 10.92
N SER A 227 3.30 10.13 10.21
CA SER A 227 2.54 8.95 10.61
C SER A 227 3.43 7.70 10.68
N LEU A 228 4.28 7.49 9.67
CA LEU A 228 5.23 6.38 9.65
C LEU A 228 6.20 6.46 10.83
N ARG A 229 6.78 7.64 11.09
CA ARG A 229 7.66 7.85 12.26
C ARG A 229 6.92 7.61 13.58
N ALA A 230 5.65 8.01 13.67
CA ALA A 230 4.84 7.78 14.85
C ALA A 230 4.57 6.27 15.06
N LEU A 231 4.33 5.52 13.98
CA LEU A 231 4.18 4.05 14.00
C LEU A 231 5.48 3.34 14.40
N GLU A 232 6.62 3.77 13.87
CA GLU A 232 7.93 3.21 14.21
C GLU A 232 8.28 3.41 15.68
N GLN A 233 8.00 4.60 16.21
CA GLN A 233 8.31 4.97 17.60
C GLN A 233 7.23 4.56 18.61
N GLN A 234 6.13 3.95 18.15
CA GLN A 234 5.07 3.53 19.05
C GLN A 234 5.59 2.42 19.98
N PRO A 235 5.47 2.58 21.31
CA PRO A 235 5.88 1.55 22.25
C PRO A 235 5.03 0.31 22.03
N THR A 236 5.65 -0.77 21.55
CA THR A 236 4.98 -2.04 21.31
C THR A 236 4.77 -2.86 22.58
N GLY A 237 5.32 -2.41 23.71
CA GLY A 237 5.36 -3.19 24.95
C GLY A 237 6.35 -4.37 24.90
N LEU A 238 7.23 -4.39 23.89
CA LEU A 238 8.28 -5.40 23.67
C LEU A 238 9.66 -4.74 23.73
N ASP A 239 10.68 -5.48 24.14
CA ASP A 239 12.06 -5.01 24.15
C ASP A 239 12.69 -5.19 22.76
N ARG A 240 12.59 -4.16 21.93
CA ARG A 240 13.07 -4.19 20.53
C ARG A 240 14.60 -4.14 20.41
N GLU A 241 15.30 -3.58 21.39
CA GLU A 241 16.75 -3.33 21.28
C GLU A 241 17.58 -4.57 21.64
N HIS A 242 17.04 -5.45 22.47
CA HIS A 242 17.73 -6.65 22.96
C HIS A 242 17.14 -7.96 22.43
N LEU A 243 16.30 -7.88 21.38
CA LEU A 243 15.66 -9.04 20.76
C LEU A 243 16.36 -9.42 19.44
N LEU A 244 16.82 -10.66 19.37
CA LEU A 244 17.33 -11.26 18.13
C LEU A 244 16.34 -12.31 17.61
N ILE A 245 15.95 -12.17 16.34
CA ILE A 245 15.03 -13.09 15.67
C ILE A 245 15.82 -13.95 14.68
N VAL A 246 15.63 -15.26 14.75
CA VAL A 246 16.31 -16.23 13.89
C VAL A 246 15.25 -17.08 13.18
N ASP A 247 15.09 -16.84 11.88
CA ASP A 247 14.15 -17.59 11.06
C ASP A 247 14.72 -18.94 10.61
N LEU A 248 14.00 -20.01 10.95
CA LEU A 248 14.39 -21.39 10.66
C LEU A 248 13.31 -22.10 9.84
N ASP A 249 13.48 -22.09 8.52
CA ASP A 249 12.67 -22.95 7.67
C ASP A 249 13.16 -24.41 7.72
N VAL A 250 12.69 -25.15 8.71
CA VAL A 250 12.96 -26.59 8.89
C VAL A 250 12.21 -27.45 7.88
N GLY A 251 11.05 -26.99 7.42
CA GLY A 251 10.18 -27.71 6.49
C GLY A 251 10.76 -27.78 5.08
N ALA A 252 11.21 -26.64 4.54
CA ALA A 252 11.86 -26.58 3.23
C ALA A 252 13.16 -27.40 3.16
N ARG A 253 13.76 -27.70 4.31
CA ARG A 253 14.97 -28.53 4.45
C ARG A 253 14.67 -30.04 4.59
N GLY A 254 13.41 -30.45 4.47
CA GLY A 254 13.02 -31.86 4.42
C GLY A 254 12.95 -32.57 5.77
N TYR A 255 12.93 -31.83 6.89
CA TYR A 255 12.79 -32.44 8.22
C TYR A 255 11.35 -32.93 8.46
N PRO A 256 11.15 -34.20 8.89
CA PRO A 256 9.82 -34.71 9.24
C PRO A 256 9.22 -33.94 10.40
N GLU A 257 7.91 -33.68 10.34
CA GLU A 257 7.16 -32.93 11.34
C GLU A 257 7.38 -33.44 12.78
N ALA A 258 7.37 -34.75 12.97
CA ALA A 258 7.59 -35.39 14.26
C ALA A 258 8.96 -35.06 14.91
N ARG A 259 9.96 -34.66 14.11
CA ARG A 259 11.30 -34.27 14.60
C ARG A 259 11.52 -32.75 14.67
N ARG A 260 10.64 -31.94 14.07
CA ARG A 260 10.79 -30.47 14.07
C ARG A 260 10.75 -29.91 15.49
N ASN A 261 9.78 -30.32 16.29
CA ASN A 261 9.62 -29.83 17.67
C ASN A 261 10.83 -30.18 18.55
N ALA A 262 11.32 -31.42 18.45
CA ALA A 262 12.52 -31.85 19.18
C ALA A 262 13.77 -31.07 18.76
N LEU A 263 13.93 -30.78 17.47
CA LEU A 263 15.06 -29.98 16.97
C LEU A 263 15.00 -28.54 17.45
N VAL A 264 13.83 -27.89 17.38
CA VAL A 264 13.65 -26.51 17.86
C VAL A 264 13.93 -26.41 19.36
N GLN A 265 13.49 -27.41 20.14
CA GLN A 265 13.79 -27.47 21.58
C GLN A 265 15.29 -27.67 21.86
N ASP A 266 15.98 -28.54 21.13
CA ASP A 266 17.44 -28.72 21.26
C ASP A 266 18.19 -27.44 20.92
N LEU A 267 17.82 -26.77 19.82
CA LEU A 267 18.41 -25.50 19.43
C LEU A 267 18.18 -24.41 20.47
N ALA A 268 16.95 -24.30 20.99
CA ALA A 268 16.63 -23.34 22.05
C ALA A 268 17.50 -23.57 23.30
N GLY A 269 17.71 -24.84 23.68
CA GLY A 269 18.62 -25.20 24.78
C GLY A 269 20.08 -24.80 24.52
N ARG A 270 20.57 -24.97 23.29
CA ARG A 270 21.92 -24.55 22.90
C ARG A 270 22.08 -23.04 22.91
N PHE A 271 21.11 -22.29 22.39
CA PHE A 271 21.13 -20.82 22.43
C PHE A 271 21.10 -20.30 23.86
N ALA A 272 20.32 -20.92 24.75
CA ALA A 272 20.28 -20.55 26.15
C ALA A 272 21.61 -20.76 26.89
N GLY A 273 22.50 -21.62 26.37
CA GLY A 273 23.84 -21.85 26.91
C GLY A 273 24.89 -20.82 26.47
N ILE A 274 24.57 -19.91 25.54
CA ILE A 274 25.51 -18.90 25.06
C ILE A 274 25.60 -17.75 26.06
N ALA A 275 26.82 -17.39 26.47
CA ALA A 275 27.06 -16.26 27.37
C ALA A 275 26.51 -14.96 26.78
N GLY A 276 25.72 -14.21 27.57
CA GLY A 276 25.07 -12.97 27.14
C GLY A 276 23.62 -13.12 26.68
N VAL A 277 23.12 -14.35 26.51
CA VAL A 277 21.71 -14.60 26.17
C VAL A 277 20.86 -14.58 27.45
N ALA A 278 19.95 -13.60 27.56
CA ALA A 278 19.08 -13.43 28.73
C ALA A 278 17.88 -14.41 28.75
N GLY A 279 17.40 -14.80 27.57
CA GLY A 279 16.27 -15.69 27.41
C GLY A 279 16.15 -16.18 25.97
N VAL A 280 15.58 -17.37 25.81
CA VAL A 280 15.29 -17.97 24.51
C VAL A 280 13.90 -18.55 24.55
N SER A 281 13.14 -18.27 23.50
CA SER A 281 11.88 -18.94 23.21
C SER A 281 11.79 -19.14 21.70
N TYR A 282 10.71 -19.76 21.25
CA TYR A 282 10.44 -20.01 19.84
C TYR A 282 8.97 -19.76 19.56
N SER A 283 8.63 -19.45 18.31
CA SER A 283 7.24 -19.46 17.87
C SER A 283 7.11 -19.88 16.41
N GLU A 284 5.89 -20.19 16.00
CA GLU A 284 5.60 -20.68 14.65
C GLU A 284 5.66 -19.53 13.63
N ASN A 285 5.03 -18.40 13.94
CA ASN A 285 5.00 -17.24 13.04
C ASN A 285 6.17 -16.28 13.28
N GLY A 286 6.57 -16.06 14.53
CA GLY A 286 7.55 -15.05 14.91
C GLY A 286 6.95 -13.65 15.05
N ILE A 287 7.62 -12.78 15.82
CA ILE A 287 7.21 -11.38 15.96
C ILE A 287 7.80 -10.58 14.80
N PHE A 288 7.03 -9.66 14.23
CA PHE A 288 7.44 -8.80 13.10
C PHE A 288 7.83 -9.56 11.81
N SER A 289 7.50 -10.84 11.70
CA SER A 289 7.77 -11.68 10.52
C SER A 289 6.81 -11.43 9.34
N GLY A 290 5.68 -10.76 9.61
CA GLY A 290 4.62 -10.54 8.61
C GLY A 290 3.77 -11.77 8.31
N THR A 291 3.96 -12.87 9.04
CA THR A 291 3.10 -14.05 9.01
C THR A 291 2.11 -14.00 10.17
N GLU A 292 0.93 -14.56 9.95
CA GLU A 292 -0.10 -14.67 10.98
C GLU A 292 -0.90 -15.96 10.79
N SER A 293 -1.23 -16.61 11.90
CA SER A 293 -2.24 -17.66 11.96
C SER A 293 -3.53 -17.06 12.47
N GLN A 294 -4.66 -17.52 11.93
CA GLN A 294 -5.98 -17.07 12.34
C GLN A 294 -6.85 -18.27 12.65
N SER A 295 -7.65 -18.17 13.72
CA SER A 295 -8.67 -19.15 14.08
C SER A 295 -9.97 -18.43 14.39
N SER A 296 -11.09 -19.15 14.20
CA SER A 296 -12.34 -18.78 14.84
C SER A 296 -12.32 -19.26 16.30
N ILE A 297 -12.87 -18.48 17.21
CA ILE A 297 -13.05 -18.85 18.61
C ILE A 297 -14.47 -18.56 19.11
N SER A 298 -14.85 -19.31 20.14
CA SER A 298 -16.04 -19.08 20.95
C SER A 298 -15.64 -18.87 22.41
N VAL A 299 -16.05 -17.74 22.99
CA VAL A 299 -15.79 -17.41 24.39
C VAL A 299 -17.08 -17.50 25.19
N GLU A 300 -17.03 -18.16 26.34
CA GLU A 300 -18.19 -18.32 27.21
C GLU A 300 -18.69 -16.96 27.72
N GLY A 301 -19.98 -16.68 27.54
CA GLY A 301 -20.59 -15.41 27.95
C GLY A 301 -20.39 -14.26 26.95
N PHE A 302 -19.73 -14.50 25.81
CA PHE A 302 -19.56 -13.52 24.74
C PHE A 302 -20.36 -13.92 23.50
N THR A 303 -21.14 -12.98 22.96
CA THR A 303 -21.92 -13.18 21.73
C THR A 303 -21.35 -12.32 20.61
N ALA A 304 -20.79 -12.95 19.59
CA ALA A 304 -20.29 -12.27 18.40
C ALA A 304 -21.41 -11.58 17.63
N ARG A 305 -21.19 -10.33 17.18
CA ARG A 305 -22.17 -9.55 16.39
C ARG A 305 -21.88 -9.66 14.91
N THR A 306 -20.60 -9.75 14.55
CA THR A 306 -20.11 -9.97 13.19
C THR A 306 -19.22 -11.21 13.18
N PRO A 307 -18.99 -11.85 12.02
CA PRO A 307 -18.04 -12.95 11.90
C PRO A 307 -16.62 -12.56 12.36
N ASP A 308 -16.24 -11.29 12.19
CA ASP A 308 -14.93 -10.77 12.60
C ASP A 308 -14.76 -10.76 14.13
N ASP A 309 -15.84 -10.64 14.91
CA ASP A 309 -15.79 -10.66 16.38
C ASP A 309 -15.35 -12.04 16.94
N SER A 310 -15.42 -13.11 16.13
CA SER A 310 -14.96 -14.46 16.48
C SER A 310 -13.59 -14.80 15.89
N ALA A 311 -13.05 -13.97 15.00
CA ALA A 311 -11.81 -14.25 14.31
C ALA A 311 -10.61 -13.67 15.09
N VAL A 312 -9.71 -14.54 15.54
CA VAL A 312 -8.55 -14.15 16.35
C VAL A 312 -7.26 -14.60 15.70
N ALA A 313 -6.30 -13.68 15.62
CA ALA A 313 -4.93 -14.01 15.25
C ALA A 313 -4.21 -14.66 16.43
N TYR A 314 -3.51 -15.75 16.19
CA TYR A 314 -2.75 -16.48 17.20
C TYR A 314 -1.36 -16.87 16.68
N ASP A 315 -0.47 -17.20 17.61
CA ASP A 315 0.83 -17.79 17.33
C ASP A 315 1.06 -18.93 18.33
N GLN A 316 1.67 -20.02 17.86
CA GLN A 316 2.09 -21.11 18.73
C GLN A 316 3.48 -20.79 19.26
N VAL A 317 3.58 -20.65 20.57
CA VAL A 317 4.79 -20.17 21.23
C VAL A 317 5.35 -21.21 22.20
N GLY A 318 6.66 -21.16 22.39
CA GLY A 318 7.40 -21.97 23.34
C GLY A 318 7.32 -21.44 24.77
N PRO A 319 7.98 -22.13 25.72
CA PRO A 319 8.05 -21.68 27.10
C PRO A 319 8.81 -20.34 27.21
N ARG A 320 8.51 -19.59 28.28
CA ARG A 320 9.14 -18.29 28.62
C ARG A 320 9.03 -17.26 27.51
N TYR A 321 7.98 -17.33 26.69
CA TYR A 321 7.82 -16.48 25.52
C TYR A 321 7.72 -15.01 25.90
N ALA A 322 6.87 -14.66 26.88
CA ALA A 322 6.71 -13.27 27.31
C ALA A 322 8.03 -12.69 27.84
N ALA A 323 8.77 -13.47 28.64
CA ALA A 323 10.08 -13.07 29.14
C ALA A 323 11.12 -12.90 28.01
N ALA A 324 11.16 -13.80 27.03
CA ALA A 324 12.13 -13.75 25.93
C ALA A 324 11.95 -12.52 25.03
N ILE A 325 10.70 -12.07 24.85
CA ILE A 325 10.36 -10.92 24.00
C ILE A 325 10.31 -9.59 24.78
N GLY A 326 10.65 -9.64 26.08
CA GLY A 326 10.59 -8.50 26.99
C GLY A 326 9.17 -7.98 27.25
N ALA A 327 8.14 -8.80 27.03
CA ALA A 327 6.76 -8.43 27.29
C ALA A 327 6.48 -8.38 28.80
N ARG A 328 5.77 -7.35 29.23
CA ARG A 328 5.33 -7.23 30.61
C ARG A 328 4.08 -8.07 30.86
N LEU A 329 4.19 -9.06 31.75
CA LEU A 329 3.03 -9.75 32.30
C LEU A 329 2.25 -8.84 33.24
N LEU A 330 0.96 -8.62 32.94
CA LEU A 330 0.07 -7.84 33.78
C LEU A 330 -0.58 -8.69 34.87
N GLN A 331 -0.97 -9.92 34.53
CA GLN A 331 -1.64 -10.88 35.41
C GLN A 331 -1.27 -12.30 35.00
N GLY A 332 -1.36 -13.27 35.93
CA GLY A 332 -1.02 -14.67 35.67
C GLY A 332 0.49 -14.95 35.70
N ARG A 333 0.92 -15.94 34.91
CA ARG A 333 2.32 -16.37 34.79
C ARG A 333 2.67 -16.66 33.32
N ASP A 334 3.96 -16.68 33.00
CA ASP A 334 4.44 -17.11 31.68
C ASP A 334 4.24 -18.63 31.49
N LEU A 335 4.39 -19.07 30.23
CA LEU A 335 4.37 -20.47 29.84
C LEU A 335 5.65 -21.18 30.29
N GLU A 336 5.50 -22.41 30.76
CA GLU A 336 6.61 -23.24 31.21
C GLU A 336 6.69 -24.55 30.43
N ALA A 337 7.86 -25.18 30.40
CA ALA A 337 8.06 -26.43 29.65
C ALA A 337 7.13 -27.57 30.12
N ARG A 338 6.71 -27.56 31.39
CA ARG A 338 5.77 -28.53 31.96
C ARG A 338 4.34 -28.40 31.42
N ASP A 339 3.97 -27.24 30.89
CA ASP A 339 2.62 -26.98 30.41
C ASP A 339 2.33 -27.74 29.10
N ASN A 340 3.37 -28.06 28.33
CA ASN A 340 3.27 -28.78 27.06
C ASN A 340 2.83 -30.26 27.21
N ASN A 341 2.90 -30.82 28.43
CA ASN A 341 2.55 -32.21 28.73
C ASN A 341 1.19 -32.37 29.42
N GLN A 342 0.40 -31.30 29.54
CA GLN A 342 -0.92 -31.35 30.17
C GLN A 342 -2.02 -31.66 29.14
N THR A 343 -3.15 -32.20 29.60
CA THR A 343 -4.32 -32.57 28.76
C THR A 343 -5.13 -31.37 28.22
N GLY A 344 -4.53 -30.18 28.14
CA GLY A 344 -5.16 -28.96 27.63
C GLY A 344 -4.13 -27.90 27.22
N TYR A 345 -4.55 -26.97 26.36
CA TYR A 345 -3.70 -25.87 25.89
C TYR A 345 -3.83 -24.65 26.82
N LEU A 346 -2.71 -23.99 27.07
CA LEU A 346 -2.65 -22.68 27.73
C LEU A 346 -2.40 -21.59 26.69
N ALA A 347 -3.00 -20.42 26.88
CA ALA A 347 -2.82 -19.27 26.02
C ALA A 347 -2.38 -18.04 26.80
N LEU A 348 -1.37 -17.35 26.29
CA LEU A 348 -1.11 -15.97 26.64
C LEU A 348 -1.98 -15.06 25.78
N VAL A 349 -2.74 -14.17 26.41
CA VAL A 349 -3.59 -13.20 25.71
C VAL A 349 -3.11 -11.79 25.94
N ASN A 350 -3.24 -10.93 24.92
CA ASN A 350 -2.91 -9.52 25.07
C ASN A 350 -4.04 -8.75 25.77
N GLU A 351 -3.75 -7.51 26.17
CA GLU A 351 -4.72 -6.66 26.88
C GLU A 351 -5.98 -6.37 26.05
N SER A 352 -5.83 -6.20 24.72
CA SER A 352 -6.96 -5.95 23.82
C SER A 352 -7.94 -7.11 23.79
N PHE A 353 -7.44 -8.35 23.74
CA PHE A 353 -8.24 -9.57 23.81
C PHE A 353 -9.01 -9.64 25.14
N ALA A 354 -8.30 -9.43 26.26
CA ALA A 354 -8.92 -9.47 27.58
C ALA A 354 -10.03 -8.42 27.74
N ARG A 355 -9.80 -7.18 27.30
CA ARG A 355 -10.79 -6.09 27.37
C ARG A 355 -12.00 -6.33 26.48
N PHE A 356 -11.81 -6.95 25.32
CA PHE A 356 -12.88 -7.18 24.35
C PHE A 356 -13.80 -8.33 24.77
N TYR A 357 -13.23 -9.48 25.14
CA TYR A 357 -13.99 -10.68 25.49
C TYR A 357 -14.43 -10.74 26.96
N PHE A 358 -13.69 -10.09 27.87
CA PHE A 358 -13.97 -10.09 29.31
C PHE A 358 -14.02 -8.67 29.89
N PRO A 359 -14.94 -7.80 29.42
CA PRO A 359 -14.99 -6.41 29.84
C PRO A 359 -15.23 -6.30 31.35
N GLY A 360 -14.28 -5.69 32.07
CA GLY A 360 -14.36 -5.49 33.52
C GLY A 360 -14.10 -6.73 34.38
N ALA A 361 -13.73 -7.87 33.76
CA ALA A 361 -13.43 -9.12 34.46
C ALA A 361 -11.99 -9.57 34.22
N ASN A 362 -11.48 -10.42 35.11
CA ASN A 362 -10.18 -11.06 34.91
C ASN A 362 -10.30 -12.19 33.88
N ALA A 363 -9.43 -12.17 32.87
CA ALA A 363 -9.34 -13.22 31.85
C ALA A 363 -8.61 -14.48 32.35
N VAL A 364 -7.71 -14.36 33.33
CA VAL A 364 -6.97 -15.50 33.87
C VAL A 364 -7.93 -16.51 34.50
N GLY A 365 -7.79 -17.78 34.14
CA GLY A 365 -8.67 -18.86 34.57
C GLY A 365 -9.95 -19.02 33.74
N LYS A 366 -10.15 -18.17 32.71
CA LYS A 366 -11.24 -18.31 31.75
C LYS A 366 -10.82 -19.20 30.59
N TRP A 367 -11.83 -19.69 29.87
CA TRP A 367 -11.65 -20.61 28.75
C TRP A 367 -12.26 -20.03 27.49
N PHE A 368 -11.66 -20.36 26.36
CA PHE A 368 -12.26 -20.22 25.05
C PHE A 368 -12.13 -21.52 24.28
N LYS A 369 -13.00 -21.72 23.31
CA LYS A 369 -13.00 -22.89 22.43
C LYS A 369 -12.55 -22.48 21.05
N THR A 370 -11.63 -23.24 20.50
CA THR A 370 -11.37 -23.30 19.06
C THR A 370 -12.24 -24.41 18.45
N ASP A 371 -12.19 -24.57 17.13
CA ASP A 371 -12.96 -25.62 16.43
C ASP A 371 -12.66 -27.05 16.92
N THR A 372 -11.49 -27.26 17.57
CA THR A 372 -11.02 -28.59 17.95
C THR A 372 -10.68 -28.74 19.43
N THR A 373 -10.45 -27.65 20.17
CA THR A 373 -9.89 -27.71 21.52
C THR A 373 -10.42 -26.59 22.44
N SER A 374 -10.49 -26.88 23.74
CA SER A 374 -10.66 -25.86 24.78
C SER A 374 -9.30 -25.37 25.25
N VAL A 375 -9.16 -24.05 25.41
CA VAL A 375 -7.91 -23.38 25.76
C VAL A 375 -8.14 -22.54 27.02
N LEU A 376 -7.23 -22.66 27.99
CA LEU A 376 -7.23 -21.89 29.24
C LEU A 376 -6.33 -20.66 29.10
N ILE A 377 -6.79 -19.52 29.63
CA ILE A 377 -6.04 -18.26 29.70
C ILE A 377 -5.28 -18.17 31.02
#